data_AF-A0A2V5MLI1-F1
#
_entry.id   AF-A0A2V5MLI1-F1
#
_cell.length_a   1.000
_cell.length_b   1.000
_cell.length_c   1.000
_cell.angle_alpha   90.00
_cell.angle_beta   90.00
_cell.angle_gamma   90.00
#
_symmetry.space_group_name_H-M   'P 1'
#
loop_
_entity.id
_entity.type
_entity.pdbx_description
1 polymer ?
#
loop_
_entity_poly.entity_id
_entity_poly.type
_entity_poly.pdbx_seq_one_letter_code
_entity_poly.pdbx_strand_id
1 'polypeptide(L)' 'HGLTDELGFHAVENRHYVTDIHATVLHQFGLDSHKLEVPGRKRLELDHGEVIKNILA' A
#
# COMPACT_ATOMS: atom_id res chain seq x y z
N HIS A 1 -12.61 -2.00 -5.54
CA HIS A 1 -12.10 -2.56 -4.26
C HIS A 1 -12.03 -1.42 -3.28
N GLY A 2 -12.59 -1.59 -2.08
CA GLY A 2 -12.92 -0.47 -1.20
C GLY A 2 -14.37 -0.04 -1.36
N LEU A 3 -15.10 -0.03 -0.25
CA LEU A 3 -16.42 0.59 -0.11
C LEU A 3 -16.33 1.55 1.07
N THR A 4 -16.98 2.70 0.99
CA THR A 4 -17.10 3.63 2.13
C THR A 4 -18.46 3.50 2.80
N ASP A 5 -18.58 3.97 4.04
CA ASP A 5 -19.87 4.13 4.72
C ASP A 5 -20.82 5.04 3.91
N GLU A 6 -22.09 5.12 4.33
CA GLU A 6 -23.14 5.88 3.63
C GLU A 6 -22.82 7.37 3.49
N LEU A 7 -21.96 7.91 4.36
CA LEU A 7 -21.53 9.31 4.33
C LEU A 7 -20.23 9.50 3.54
N GLY A 8 -19.55 8.43 3.17
CA GLY A 8 -18.27 8.45 2.46
C GLY A 8 -17.03 8.67 3.34
N PHE A 9 -17.13 8.62 4.67
CA PHE A 9 -16.03 9.01 5.57
C PHE A 9 -15.05 7.88 5.89
N HIS A 10 -15.56 6.68 6.14
CA HIS A 10 -14.72 5.53 6.48
C HIS A 10 -14.84 4.46 5.42
N ALA A 11 -13.71 3.88 5.01
CA ALA A 11 -13.76 2.60 4.31
C ALA A 11 -14.43 1.57 5.22
N VAL A 12 -15.35 0.76 4.73
CA VAL A 12 -16.08 -0.29 5.48
C VAL A 12 -15.77 -1.68 4.97
N GLU A 13 -15.35 -1.80 3.72
CA GLU A 13 -14.99 -3.07 3.09
C GLU A 13 -13.64 -2.93 2.40
N ASN A 14 -12.82 -3.99 2.43
CA ASN A 14 -11.57 -4.06 1.66
C ASN A 14 -10.67 -2.83 1.90
N ARG A 15 -10.47 -2.50 3.19
CA ARG A 15 -9.73 -1.32 3.63
C ARG A 15 -8.24 -1.49 3.32
N HIS A 16 -7.62 -0.43 2.82
CA HIS A 16 -6.19 -0.36 2.57
C HIS A 16 -5.62 0.93 3.13
N TYR A 17 -4.38 0.85 3.60
CA TYR A 17 -3.60 2.02 3.95
C TYR A 17 -2.84 2.52 2.70
N VAL A 18 -2.38 3.78 2.76
CA VAL A 18 -1.58 4.37 1.67
C VAL A 18 -0.29 3.56 1.39
N THR A 19 0.23 2.88 2.42
CA THR A 19 1.38 1.98 2.32
C THR A 19 1.12 0.80 1.39
N ASP A 20 -0.10 0.25 1.39
CA ASP A 20 -0.50 -0.87 0.53
C ASP A 20 -0.59 -0.44 -0.93
N ILE A 21 -1.04 0.80 -1.17
CA ILE A 21 -1.04 1.41 -2.51
C ILE A 21 0.39 1.55 -3.03
N HIS A 22 1.30 2.09 -2.21
CA HIS A 22 2.72 2.21 -2.61
C HIS A 22 3.36 0.84 -2.89
N ALA A 23 3.11 -0.15 -2.04
CA ALA A 23 3.59 -1.52 -2.25
C ALA A 23 3.06 -2.11 -3.57
N THR A 24 1.78 -1.89 -3.88
CA THR A 24 1.16 -2.36 -5.12
C THR A 24 1.77 -1.69 -6.36
N VAL A 25 2.01 -0.39 -6.32
CA VAL A 25 2.66 0.34 -7.43
C VAL A 25 4.08 -0.17 -7.67
N LEU A 26 4.89 -0.33 -6.61
CA LEU A 26 6.24 -0.84 -6.73
C LEU A 26 6.27 -2.29 -7.27
N HIS A 27 5.33 -3.13 -6.82
CA HIS A 27 5.16 -4.49 -7.32
C HIS A 27 4.95 -4.52 -8.84
N GLN A 28 4.08 -3.65 -9.38
CA GLN A 28 3.82 -3.57 -10.82
C GLN A 28 5.05 -3.13 -11.63
N PHE A 29 5.98 -2.40 -11.03
CA PHE A 29 7.26 -2.06 -11.64
C PHE A 29 8.37 -3.10 -11.38
N GLY A 30 8.07 -4.20 -10.68
CA GLY A 30 9.07 -5.21 -10.30
C GLY A 30 10.09 -4.70 -9.28
N LEU A 31 9.76 -3.66 -8.52
CA LEU A 31 10.63 -3.03 -7.53
C LEU A 31 10.35 -3.55 -6.12
N ASP A 32 11.41 -3.73 -5.34
CA ASP A 32 11.36 -4.13 -3.94
C ASP A 32 11.69 -2.94 -3.02
N SER A 33 10.71 -2.48 -2.24
CA SER A 33 10.87 -1.34 -1.35
C SER A 33 11.98 -1.50 -0.32
N HIS A 34 12.30 -2.72 0.10
CA HIS A 34 13.36 -2.98 1.09
C HIS A 34 14.76 -2.76 0.50
N LYS A 35 14.87 -2.72 -0.84
CA LYS A 35 16.12 -2.44 -1.55
C LYS A 35 16.24 -0.97 -1.93
N LEU A 36 15.20 -0.17 -1.70
CA LEU A 36 15.14 1.25 -2.03
C LEU A 36 15.34 2.12 -0.78
N GLU A 37 16.42 1.86 -0.05
CA GLU A 37 16.79 2.62 1.14
C GLU A 37 17.68 3.82 0.82
N VAL A 38 17.41 4.95 1.47
CA VAL A 38 18.28 6.12 1.44
C VAL A 38 19.11 6.15 2.73
N PRO A 39 20.45 6.22 2.67
CA PRO A 39 21.30 6.26 3.87
C PRO A 39 20.89 7.35 4.85
N GLY A 40 20.76 6.99 6.14
CA GLY A 40 20.31 7.91 7.19
C GLY A 40 18.81 8.20 7.20
N ARG A 41 18.02 7.59 6.30
CA ARG A 41 16.56 7.73 6.23
C ARG A 41 15.90 6.35 6.12
N LYS A 42 16.23 5.48 7.07
CA LYS A 42 15.64 4.14 7.12
C LYS A 42 14.15 4.25 7.41
N ARG A 43 13.34 3.59 6.58
CA ARG A 43 11.89 3.47 6.74
C ARG A 43 11.59 2.52 7.90
N LEU A 44 10.46 2.72 8.60
CA LEU A 44 10.01 1.78 9.61
C LEU A 44 9.40 0.55 8.93
N GLU A 45 9.55 -0.63 9.53
CA GLU A 45 8.96 -1.87 8.99
C GLU A 45 7.43 -1.74 8.81
N LEU A 46 6.73 -1.03 9.71
CA LEU A 46 5.29 -0.75 9.60
C LEU A 46 4.91 0.10 8.37
N ASP A 47 5.86 0.82 7.78
CA ASP A 47 5.59 1.63 6.59
C ASP A 47 5.76 0.84 5.28
N HIS A 48 6.11 -0.45 5.36
CA HIS A 48 6.08 -1.38 4.24
C HIS A 48 4.72 -2.06 4.19
N GLY A 49 3.82 -1.54 3.35
CA GLY A 49 2.49 -2.10 3.16
C GLY A 49 2.49 -3.41 2.37
N GLU A 50 1.31 -3.98 2.20
CA GLU A 50 1.10 -5.21 1.46
C GLU A 50 0.54 -4.95 0.06
N VAL A 51 0.87 -5.82 -0.90
CA VAL A 51 0.35 -5.71 -2.26
C VAL A 51 -1.14 -6.05 -2.29
N ILE A 52 -1.95 -5.16 -2.87
CA ILE A 52 -3.40 -5.34 -3.04
C ILE A 52 -3.64 -6.25 -4.24
N LYS A 53 -3.55 -7.57 -4.02
CA LYS A 53 -3.67 -8.59 -5.08
C LYS A 53 -4.99 -8.51 -5.87
N ASN A 54 -6.07 -8.09 -5.21
CA ASN A 54 -7.42 -8.08 -5.78
C ASN A 54 -7.65 -6.99 -6.84
N ILE A 55 -6.71 -6.06 -7.03
CA ILE A 55 -6.79 -4.99 -8.04
C ILE A 55 -5.73 -5.12 -9.14
N LEU A 56 -4.93 -6.18 -9.10
CA LEU A 56 -3.97 -6.48 -10.17
C LEU A 56 -4.73 -6.96 -11.42
N ALA A 57 -4.20 -6.62 -12.60
CA ALA A 57 -4.80 -6.93 -13.91
C ALA A 57 -4.49 -8.37 -14.37
#